data_AF-A0AAJ2EER1-F1
#
_entry.id   AF-A0AAJ2EER1-F1
#
_cell.length_a   1.000
_cell.length_b   1.000
_cell.length_c   1.000
_cell.angle_alpha   90.00
_cell.angle_beta   90.00
_cell.angle_gamma   90.00
#
_symmetry.space_group_name_H-M   'P 1'
#
loop_
_entity.id
_entity.type
_entity.pdbx_description
1 polymer ?
#
loop_
_entity_poly.entity_id
_entity_poly.type
_entity_poly.pdbx_seq_one_letter_code
_entity_poly.pdbx_strand_id
1 'polypeptide(L)'
;MKPARSMARASLVAGAAFAVTFAAQAQTTAPAPTPGASDPTFSAYTLAQQCADKSDNAALAQCLGAVRGIVRGYQYGVLFLSQRMSLPEAETRRVSLCLMDTKVSSIIDDFVADAKQVNEDDLKRTPAEVAVLGSVHAHHACS
;
A
#
# COMPACT_ATOMS: atom_id res chain seq x y z
N MET A 1 -15.73 69.89 2.61
CA MET A 1 -14.36 70.47 2.65
C MET A 1 -13.34 69.34 2.64
N LYS A 2 -12.08 69.59 2.23
CA LYS A 2 -10.95 68.63 2.19
C LYS A 2 -9.65 69.45 2.45
N PRO A 3 -8.67 68.98 3.25
CA PRO A 3 -7.61 68.04 2.83
C PRO A 3 -7.85 66.62 3.42
N ALA A 4 -6.96 65.62 3.47
CA ALA A 4 -5.53 65.47 3.13
C ALA A 4 -5.31 64.06 2.47
N ARG A 5 -4.14 63.47 2.11
CA ARG A 5 -2.67 63.69 2.28
C ARG A 5 -2.07 63.32 3.67
N SER A 6 -0.97 62.56 3.78
CA SER A 6 -0.28 61.68 2.81
C SER A 6 0.71 60.71 3.49
N MET A 7 1.22 59.73 2.74
CA MET A 7 2.44 58.92 3.00
C MET A 7 2.44 57.95 4.21
N ALA A 8 3.36 56.97 4.31
CA ALA A 8 3.92 56.04 3.31
C ALA A 8 4.90 55.06 4.01
N ARG A 9 4.86 53.76 3.69
CA ARG A 9 6.06 52.94 3.47
C ARG A 9 5.69 51.56 2.91
N ALA A 10 6.40 51.13 1.87
CA ALA A 10 6.43 49.75 1.43
C ALA A 10 7.52 48.98 2.20
N SER A 11 7.40 47.66 2.25
CA SER A 11 8.52 46.77 2.57
C SER A 11 8.34 45.52 1.72
N LEU A 12 9.28 45.29 0.80
CA LEU A 12 9.28 44.07 0.00
C LEU A 12 9.76 42.91 0.87
N VAL A 13 9.00 41.81 0.87
CA VAL A 13 9.48 40.50 1.33
C VAL A 13 9.44 39.56 0.14
N ALA A 14 10.61 39.30 -0.45
CA ALA A 14 10.76 38.33 -1.53
C ALA A 14 10.77 36.91 -0.94
N GLY A 15 9.60 36.30 -0.80
CA GLY A 15 9.45 34.89 -0.46
C GLY A 15 9.38 34.04 -1.73
N ALA A 16 10.44 33.29 -2.04
CA ALA A 16 10.47 32.40 -3.19
C ALA A 16 9.57 31.17 -2.96
N ALA A 17 8.35 31.21 -3.51
CA ALA A 17 7.39 30.12 -3.41
C ALA A 17 7.81 28.92 -4.29
N PHE A 18 8.58 27.99 -3.71
CA PHE A 18 8.79 26.65 -4.28
C PHE A 18 7.49 25.83 -4.18
N ALA A 19 6.55 26.13 -5.07
CA ALA A 19 5.33 25.36 -5.24
C ALA A 19 5.65 24.00 -5.87
N VAL A 20 5.96 23.01 -5.03
CA VAL A 20 6.08 21.61 -5.45
C VAL A 20 4.69 21.14 -5.91
N THR A 21 4.50 21.10 -7.23
CA THR A 21 3.27 20.61 -7.85
C THR A 21 3.18 19.10 -7.72
N PHE A 22 2.61 18.64 -6.61
CA PHE A 22 2.10 17.28 -6.50
C PHE A 22 1.02 17.07 -7.57
N ALA A 23 1.40 16.44 -8.68
CA ALA A 23 0.47 16.03 -9.72
C ALA A 23 -0.46 14.96 -9.13
N ALA A 24 -1.66 15.36 -8.74
CA ALA A 24 -2.70 14.45 -8.31
C ALA A 24 -3.10 13.56 -9.49
N GLN A 25 -2.52 12.37 -9.58
CA GLN A 25 -2.96 11.34 -10.52
C GLN A 25 -4.42 11.00 -10.18
N ALA A 26 -5.32 11.38 -11.08
CA ALA A 26 -6.74 11.13 -10.91
C ALA A 26 -6.98 9.62 -10.75
N GLN A 27 -7.90 9.26 -9.86
CA GLN A 27 -8.30 7.87 -9.63
C GLN A 27 -9.07 7.33 -10.84
N THR A 28 -8.34 6.86 -11.86
CA THR A 28 -8.91 5.98 -12.88
C THR A 28 -9.36 4.70 -12.19
N THR A 29 -10.64 4.34 -12.37
CA THR A 29 -11.17 3.05 -11.92
C THR A 29 -10.31 1.92 -12.45
N ALA A 30 -9.80 1.07 -11.55
CA ALA A 30 -8.95 -0.06 -11.91
C ALA A 30 -9.64 -0.90 -13.00
N PRO A 31 -9.00 -1.11 -14.18
CA PRO A 31 -9.56 -1.97 -15.21
C PRO A 31 -9.75 -3.39 -14.68
N ALA A 32 -10.87 -4.04 -15.05
CA ALA A 32 -11.01 -5.46 -14.84
C ALA A 32 -9.85 -6.20 -15.56
N PRO A 33 -9.25 -7.24 -14.96
CA PRO A 33 -8.04 -7.87 -15.50
C PRO A 33 -8.31 -8.53 -16.85
N THR A 34 -7.83 -7.90 -17.92
CA THR A 34 -7.88 -8.43 -19.28
C THR A 34 -7.09 -9.74 -19.37
N PRO A 35 -7.58 -10.81 -20.02
CA PRO A 35 -6.76 -11.96 -20.37
C PRO A 35 -5.56 -11.51 -21.22
N GLY A 36 -4.34 -11.73 -20.73
CA GLY A 36 -3.12 -11.14 -21.31
C GLY A 36 -2.71 -9.78 -20.74
N ALA A 37 -3.15 -9.44 -19.51
CA ALA A 37 -2.65 -8.28 -18.78
C ALA A 37 -1.11 -8.27 -18.72
N SER A 38 -0.51 -7.13 -19.03
CA SER A 38 0.93 -6.88 -18.88
C SER A 38 1.35 -7.00 -17.42
N ASP A 39 2.55 -7.56 -17.17
CA ASP A 39 3.06 -7.78 -15.82
C ASP A 39 2.97 -6.51 -14.95
N PRO A 40 2.42 -6.59 -13.73
CA PRO A 40 2.29 -5.45 -12.84
C PRO A 40 3.67 -4.89 -12.45
N THR A 41 3.78 -3.56 -12.44
CA THR A 41 4.99 -2.80 -12.03
C THR A 41 5.52 -3.20 -10.65
N PHE A 42 4.69 -3.82 -9.82
CA PHE A 42 5.07 -4.44 -8.55
C PHE A 42 4.44 -5.83 -8.43
N SER A 43 5.14 -6.84 -8.93
CA SER A 43 4.71 -8.24 -8.98
C SER A 43 5.07 -9.04 -7.72
N ALA A 44 4.32 -10.11 -7.46
CA ALA A 44 4.57 -11.05 -6.38
C ALA A 44 5.95 -11.73 -6.52
N TYR A 45 6.38 -12.02 -7.75
CA TYR A 45 7.72 -12.54 -8.03
C TYR A 45 8.82 -11.61 -7.51
N THR A 46 8.77 -10.32 -7.86
CA THR A 46 9.80 -9.35 -7.47
C THR A 46 9.84 -9.16 -5.95
N LEU A 47 8.69 -9.10 -5.28
CA LEU A 47 8.65 -9.02 -3.82
C LEU A 47 9.14 -10.32 -3.16
N ALA A 48 8.80 -11.50 -3.69
CA ALA A 48 9.27 -12.77 -3.16
C ALA A 48 10.81 -12.89 -3.22
N GLN A 49 11.45 -12.42 -4.29
CA GLN A 49 12.91 -12.36 -4.39
C GLN A 49 13.51 -11.39 -3.37
N GLN A 50 12.96 -10.17 -3.24
CA GLN A 50 13.39 -9.18 -2.23
C GLN A 50 13.25 -9.68 -0.78
N CYS A 51 12.23 -10.50 -0.52
CA CYS A 51 11.99 -11.10 0.78
C CYS A 51 12.82 -12.37 1.05
N ALA A 52 13.28 -13.06 -0.01
CA ALA A 52 14.14 -14.23 0.09
C ALA A 52 15.62 -13.85 0.34
N ASP A 53 16.11 -12.75 -0.22
CA ASP A 53 17.45 -12.24 0.06
C ASP A 53 17.52 -11.55 1.42
N LYS A 54 17.76 -12.36 2.45
CA LYS A 54 18.01 -11.90 3.83
C LYS A 54 19.45 -11.41 4.06
N SER A 55 20.28 -11.33 3.01
CA SER A 55 21.67 -10.88 3.08
C SER A 55 21.84 -9.41 2.66
N ASP A 56 21.05 -8.94 1.70
CA ASP A 56 20.95 -7.51 1.39
C ASP A 56 19.98 -6.79 2.34
N ASN A 57 20.53 -5.86 3.12
CA ASN A 57 19.75 -5.00 4.02
C ASN A 57 18.81 -4.05 3.25
N ALA A 58 19.11 -3.70 2.01
CA ALA A 58 18.25 -2.84 1.19
C ALA A 58 17.04 -3.63 0.66
N ALA A 59 17.23 -4.81 0.07
CA ALA A 59 16.15 -5.73 -0.30
C ALA A 59 15.27 -6.10 0.90
N LEU A 60 15.87 -6.46 2.03
CA LEU A 60 15.13 -6.78 3.27
C LEU A 60 14.32 -5.58 3.78
N ALA A 61 14.86 -4.36 3.74
CA ALA A 61 14.13 -3.15 4.11
C ALA A 61 12.97 -2.83 3.13
N GLN A 62 13.15 -3.07 1.84
CA GLN A 62 12.09 -2.93 0.82
C GLN A 62 10.97 -3.95 1.05
N CYS A 63 11.31 -5.23 1.27
CA CYS A 63 10.37 -6.29 1.63
C CYS A 63 9.56 -5.93 2.89
N LEU A 64 10.25 -5.58 3.99
CA LEU A 64 9.63 -5.18 5.26
C LEU A 64 8.70 -3.97 5.10
N GLY A 65 9.11 -2.99 4.30
CA GLY A 65 8.31 -1.80 3.99
C GLY A 65 7.05 -2.14 3.18
N ALA A 66 7.19 -2.92 2.11
CA ALA A 66 6.11 -3.30 1.22
C ALA A 66 5.05 -4.17 1.93
N VAL A 67 5.47 -5.26 2.59
CA VAL A 67 4.56 -6.17 3.29
C VAL A 67 3.83 -5.44 4.43
N ARG A 68 4.54 -4.62 5.22
CA ARG A 68 3.91 -3.77 6.25
C ARG A 68 2.95 -2.74 5.66
N GLY A 69 3.24 -2.21 4.48
CA GLY A 69 2.39 -1.28 3.73
C GLY A 69 1.09 -1.94 3.29
N ILE A 70 1.18 -3.07 2.58
CA ILE A 70 0.05 -3.88 2.11
C ILE A 70 -0.87 -4.27 3.28
N VAL A 71 -0.32 -4.91 4.31
CA VAL A 71 -1.09 -5.42 5.45
C VAL A 71 -1.83 -4.29 6.19
N ARG A 72 -1.16 -3.14 6.43
CA ARG A 72 -1.79 -1.99 7.09
C ARG A 72 -2.81 -1.28 6.19
N GLY A 73 -2.51 -1.14 4.90
CA GLY A 73 -3.43 -0.60 3.91
C GLY A 73 -4.74 -1.38 3.89
N TYR A 74 -4.66 -2.71 3.87
CA TYR A 74 -5.81 -3.59 3.95
C TYR A 74 -6.58 -3.46 5.27
N GLN A 75 -5.89 -3.47 6.42
CA GLN A 75 -6.54 -3.26 7.74
C GLN A 75 -7.29 -1.91 7.81
N TYR A 76 -6.70 -0.82 7.29
CA TYR A 76 -7.39 0.47 7.19
C TYR A 76 -8.55 0.45 6.18
N GLY A 77 -8.41 -0.29 5.08
CA GLY A 77 -9.47 -0.48 4.08
C GLY A 77 -10.70 -1.19 4.66
N VAL A 78 -10.50 -2.29 5.41
CA VAL A 78 -11.56 -3.02 6.11
C VAL A 78 -12.24 -2.13 7.17
N LEU A 79 -11.45 -1.39 7.96
CA LEU A 79 -11.97 -0.46 8.97
C LEU A 79 -12.75 0.71 8.36
N PHE A 80 -12.32 1.22 7.21
CA PHE A 80 -13.05 2.24 6.46
C PHE A 80 -14.36 1.68 5.89
N LEU A 81 -14.32 0.47 5.33
CA LEU A 81 -15.46 -0.19 4.71
C LEU A 81 -16.57 -0.50 5.73
N SER A 82 -16.21 -1.02 6.92
CA SER A 82 -17.19 -1.29 7.98
C SER A 82 -17.87 0.00 8.49
N GLN A 83 -17.11 1.08 8.65
CA GLN A 83 -17.65 2.40 9.05
C GLN A 83 -18.50 3.08 7.97
N ARG A 84 -18.27 2.81 6.67
CA ARG A 84 -18.93 3.51 5.57
C ARG A 84 -20.08 2.76 4.91
N MET A 85 -20.00 1.43 4.86
CA MET A 85 -21.03 0.58 4.26
C MET A 85 -21.91 -0.11 5.30
N SER A 86 -21.63 0.06 6.60
CA SER A 86 -22.34 -0.61 7.71
C SER A 86 -22.38 -2.14 7.53
N LEU A 87 -21.24 -2.73 7.16
CA LEU A 87 -21.11 -4.18 7.00
C LEU A 87 -21.53 -4.91 8.30
N PRO A 88 -22.29 -6.01 8.22
CA PRO A 88 -22.53 -6.90 9.35
C PRO A 88 -21.21 -7.31 10.04
N GLU A 89 -21.25 -7.51 11.35
CA GLU A 89 -20.04 -7.87 12.11
C GLU A 89 -19.40 -9.16 11.59
N ALA A 90 -20.22 -10.16 11.22
CA ALA A 90 -19.75 -11.43 10.65
C ALA A 90 -19.05 -11.25 9.28
N GLU A 91 -19.53 -10.34 8.43
CA GLU A 91 -18.88 -10.05 7.15
C GLU A 91 -17.58 -9.27 7.36
N THR A 92 -17.60 -8.28 8.25
CA THR A 92 -16.41 -7.52 8.66
C THR A 92 -15.33 -8.45 9.24
N ARG A 93 -15.71 -9.40 10.10
CA ARG A 93 -14.81 -10.38 10.71
C ARG A 93 -14.22 -11.33 9.67
N ARG A 94 -15.04 -11.83 8.73
CA ARG A 94 -14.60 -12.70 7.63
C ARG A 94 -13.51 -12.07 6.75
N VAL A 95 -13.49 -10.74 6.61
CA VAL A 95 -12.44 -10.01 5.88
C VAL A 95 -11.38 -9.38 6.79
N SER A 96 -11.41 -9.65 8.10
CA SER A 96 -10.44 -9.11 9.07
C SER A 96 -9.22 -10.02 9.26
N LEU A 97 -8.08 -9.39 9.57
CA LEU A 97 -6.80 -10.06 9.79
C LEU A 97 -6.43 -10.03 11.29
N CYS A 98 -6.23 -11.19 11.89
CA CYS A 98 -6.01 -11.35 13.33
C CYS A 98 -4.51 -11.25 13.67
N LEU A 99 -3.98 -10.03 13.58
CA LEU A 99 -2.54 -9.73 13.58
C LEU A 99 -2.01 -9.03 14.84
N MET A 100 -2.73 -9.09 15.97
CA MET A 100 -2.41 -8.27 17.16
C MET A 100 -0.99 -8.53 17.71
N ASP A 101 -0.58 -9.80 17.75
CA ASP A 101 0.72 -10.26 18.25
C ASP A 101 1.62 -10.83 17.13
N THR A 102 1.18 -10.74 15.88
CA THR A 102 1.86 -11.34 14.72
C THR A 102 3.06 -10.49 14.28
N LYS A 103 4.23 -11.13 14.16
CA LYS A 103 5.45 -10.47 13.71
C LYS A 103 5.45 -10.32 12.20
N VAL A 104 5.85 -9.16 11.68
CA VAL A 104 6.00 -8.95 10.23
C VAL A 104 7.00 -9.94 9.61
N SER A 105 7.94 -10.46 10.39
CA SER A 105 8.85 -11.52 9.93
C SER A 105 8.16 -12.85 9.64
N SER A 106 7.17 -13.28 10.43
CA SER A 106 6.44 -14.53 10.12
C SER A 106 5.58 -14.35 8.87
N ILE A 107 4.88 -13.21 8.75
CA ILE A 107 4.15 -12.83 7.54
C ILE A 107 5.04 -12.94 6.28
N ILE A 108 6.30 -12.52 6.37
CA ILE A 108 7.28 -12.61 5.28
C ILE A 108 7.72 -14.06 5.03
N ASP A 109 8.01 -14.82 6.09
CA ASP A 109 8.41 -16.24 5.98
C ASP A 109 7.29 -17.10 5.38
N ASP A 110 6.05 -16.87 5.80
CA ASP A 110 4.83 -17.53 5.31
C ASP A 110 4.58 -17.16 3.82
N PHE A 111 4.62 -15.87 3.47
CA PHE A 111 4.52 -15.41 2.07
C PHE A 111 5.62 -16.00 1.16
N VAL A 112 6.86 -16.08 1.64
CA VAL A 112 7.98 -16.67 0.89
C VAL A 112 7.89 -18.20 0.83
N ALA A 113 7.18 -18.86 1.76
CA ALA A 113 6.86 -20.29 1.70
C ALA A 113 5.73 -20.59 0.72
N ASP A 114 4.69 -19.76 0.68
CA ASP A 114 3.57 -19.88 -0.27
C ASP A 114 4.01 -19.58 -1.70
N ALA A 115 4.80 -18.52 -1.92
CA ALA A 115 5.28 -18.16 -3.24
C ALA A 115 6.06 -19.31 -3.92
N LYS A 116 6.83 -20.10 -3.15
CA LYS A 116 7.58 -21.27 -3.68
C LYS A 116 6.70 -22.42 -4.16
N GLN A 117 5.39 -22.40 -3.87
CA GLN A 117 4.41 -23.39 -4.34
C GLN A 117 3.72 -22.96 -5.64
N VAL A 118 3.91 -21.71 -6.09
CA VAL A 118 3.27 -21.11 -7.26
C VAL A 118 4.25 -21.10 -8.45
N ASN A 119 3.72 -21.19 -9.67
CA ASN A 119 4.54 -21.09 -10.88
C ASN A 119 5.14 -19.68 -11.04
N GLU A 120 6.38 -19.58 -11.52
CA GLU A 120 7.10 -18.31 -11.67
C GLU A 120 6.37 -17.30 -12.59
N ASP A 121 5.77 -17.76 -13.68
CA ASP A 121 5.05 -16.89 -14.63
C ASP A 121 3.70 -16.43 -14.06
N ASP A 122 3.11 -17.19 -13.14
CA ASP A 122 1.94 -16.74 -12.38
C ASP A 122 2.32 -15.72 -11.30
N LEU A 123 3.47 -15.89 -10.64
CA LEU A 123 4.02 -14.88 -9.71
C LEU A 123 4.42 -13.56 -10.40
N LYS A 124 4.91 -13.61 -11.65
CA LYS A 124 5.21 -12.41 -12.45
C LYS A 124 3.94 -11.61 -12.75
N ARG A 125 2.87 -12.31 -13.16
CA ARG A 125 1.58 -11.71 -13.53
C ARG A 125 0.72 -11.31 -12.32
N THR A 126 0.93 -11.93 -11.15
CA THR A 126 0.20 -11.62 -9.92
C THR A 126 0.73 -10.33 -9.26
N PRO A 127 -0.11 -9.34 -8.95
CA PRO A 127 0.32 -8.17 -8.17
C PRO A 127 0.75 -8.56 -6.75
N ALA A 128 1.81 -7.95 -6.24
CA ALA A 128 2.38 -8.30 -4.93
C ALA A 128 1.37 -8.21 -3.78
N GLU A 129 0.48 -7.21 -3.81
CA GLU A 129 -0.62 -7.05 -2.84
C GLU A 129 -1.56 -8.27 -2.81
N VAL A 130 -1.92 -8.81 -3.97
CA VAL A 130 -2.85 -9.95 -4.07
C VAL A 130 -2.22 -11.22 -3.48
N ALA A 131 -0.94 -11.48 -3.76
CA ALA A 131 -0.25 -12.64 -3.22
C ALA A 131 0.01 -12.53 -1.70
N VAL A 132 0.45 -11.36 -1.22
CA VAL A 132 0.68 -11.12 0.22
C VAL A 132 -0.63 -11.22 1.00
N LEU A 133 -1.72 -10.61 0.52
CA LEU A 133 -3.02 -10.71 1.20
C LEU A 133 -3.62 -12.13 1.12
N GLY A 134 -3.40 -12.86 0.02
CA GLY A 134 -3.78 -14.27 -0.09
C GLY A 134 -3.10 -15.15 0.97
N SER A 135 -1.77 -15.02 1.11
CA SER A 135 -0.98 -15.69 2.15
C SER A 135 -1.43 -15.30 3.56
N VAL A 136 -1.59 -14.00 3.83
CA VAL A 136 -2.00 -13.50 5.15
C VAL A 136 -3.44 -13.93 5.53
N HIS A 137 -4.34 -14.12 4.57
CA HIS A 137 -5.64 -14.74 4.82
C HIS A 137 -5.55 -16.26 5.05
N ALA A 138 -4.63 -16.97 4.39
CA ALA A 138 -4.43 -18.40 4.60
C ALA A 138 -3.89 -18.71 6.01
N HIS A 139 -2.96 -17.88 6.53
CA HIS A 139 -2.27 -18.14 7.80
C HIS A 139 -2.78 -17.31 8.99
N HIS A 140 -3.46 -16.17 8.77
CA HIS A 140 -3.79 -15.19 9.83
C HIS A 140 -5.21 -14.56 9.73
N ALA A 141 -6.15 -15.18 9.02
CA ALA A 141 -7.55 -14.75 9.05
C ALA A 141 -8.19 -14.88 10.45
N CYS A 142 -9.21 -14.05 10.73
CA CYS A 142 -9.98 -14.15 11.98
C CYS A 142 -11.10 -15.21 11.90
N SER A 143 -11.21 -16.02 12.97
CA SER A 143 -12.33 -16.94 13.22
C SER A 143 -13.37 -16.35 14.19
#